data_AF-A0A3A6MJ53-F1
#
_entry.id   AF-A0A3A6MJ53-F1
#
_cell.length_a   1.000
_cell.length_b   1.000
_cell.length_c   1.000
_cell.angle_alpha   90.00
_cell.angle_beta   90.00
_cell.angle_gamma   90.00
#
_symmetry.space_group_name_H-M   'P 1'
#
loop_
_entity.id
_entity.type
_entity.pdbx_description
1 polymer ?
#
loop_
_entity_poly.entity_id
_entity_poly.type
_entity_poly.pdbx_seq_one_letter_code
_entity_poly.pdbx_strand_id
1 'polypeptide(L)'
;MIDYIDITKHFENKVTINFAHLQLEATYNSGWKKYVLKGCTHLEVWINQQLSLVRIKGSIPYFFQGHNFIFCNKSFNEAIKYLNNILNHNFWDATVNAFEYGIIFEVPTKPSEYIQHHRERSQEKLIFEEKPKDKGSFRWWKDKYVKLKMYDAGKNIIHKQELSMKEIIKKEGWNPSLYYLKWEVHYTKPHLALNKGKAIKLADLVNPKWTKTLNENLLIQYQRLNPLRTIEPPLKKKDISTANILMLECVEYYINQGYSIKEIKKKLYKRIDTYTVLSESDKKARKRQISSIISKLNESEISEWDLSELISNNLFHSRT
;
A
#
# COMPACT_ATOMS: atom_id res chain seq x y z
N MET A 1 -11.49 -1.53 -2.07
CA MET A 1 -12.08 -1.52 -0.71
C MET A 1 -11.81 -0.18 -0.05
N ILE A 2 -12.84 0.48 0.48
CA ILE A 2 -12.67 1.69 1.31
C ILE A 2 -12.40 1.24 2.74
N ASP A 3 -11.27 1.67 3.29
CA ASP A 3 -10.88 1.33 4.68
C ASP A 3 -11.19 2.49 5.62
N TYR A 4 -10.52 3.63 5.40
CA TYR A 4 -10.66 4.81 6.22
C TYR A 4 -11.44 5.91 5.50
N ILE A 5 -12.21 6.68 6.25
CA ILE A 5 -12.82 7.93 5.79
C ILE A 5 -12.51 9.08 6.75
N ASP A 6 -12.54 10.29 6.21
CA ASP A 6 -12.55 11.56 6.91
C ASP A 6 -13.53 12.46 6.17
N ILE A 7 -14.71 12.66 6.76
CA ILE A 7 -15.80 13.39 6.15
C ILE A 7 -16.22 14.55 7.04
N THR A 8 -16.70 15.63 6.44
CA THR A 8 -17.27 16.77 7.16
C THR A 8 -18.62 17.14 6.60
N LYS A 9 -19.58 17.32 7.50
CA LYS A 9 -20.91 17.82 7.21
C LYS A 9 -21.14 19.15 7.92
N HIS A 10 -21.69 20.10 7.17
CA HIS A 10 -22.22 21.35 7.70
C HIS A 10 -23.72 21.21 7.96
N PHE A 11 -24.18 21.75 9.08
CA PHE A 11 -25.58 21.83 9.46
C PHE A 11 -26.04 23.28 9.26
N GLU A 12 -27.23 23.48 8.72
CA GLU A 12 -27.73 24.83 8.39
C GLU A 12 -27.85 25.73 9.63
N ASN A 13 -28.33 25.17 10.75
CA ASN A 13 -28.59 25.93 11.97
C ASN A 13 -27.74 25.43 13.13
N LYS A 14 -28.08 24.26 13.68
CA LYS A 14 -27.42 23.66 14.84
C LYS A 14 -27.15 22.19 14.59
N VAL A 15 -26.11 21.67 15.23
CA VAL A 15 -25.81 20.24 15.20
C VAL A 15 -26.90 19.47 15.96
N THR A 16 -27.58 18.55 15.26
CA THR A 16 -28.71 17.75 15.79
C THR A 16 -28.37 16.28 16.01
N ILE A 17 -27.10 15.93 16.11
CA ILE A 17 -26.70 14.52 16.22
C ILE A 17 -27.14 13.89 17.55
N ASN A 18 -27.36 12.58 17.52
CA ASN A 18 -27.62 11.80 18.72
C ASN A 18 -26.34 11.52 19.52
N PHE A 19 -26.32 11.94 20.78
CA PHE A 19 -25.19 11.76 21.70
C PHE A 19 -25.27 10.48 22.54
N ALA A 20 -26.39 9.72 22.50
CA ALA A 20 -26.60 8.58 23.40
C ALA A 20 -25.50 7.50 23.30
N HIS A 21 -24.92 7.34 22.10
CA HIS A 21 -23.86 6.37 21.80
C HIS A 21 -22.46 6.99 21.76
N LEU A 22 -22.33 8.28 22.10
CA LEU A 22 -21.06 8.99 22.08
C LEU A 22 -20.47 9.10 23.49
N GLN A 23 -19.17 8.87 23.59
CA GLN A 23 -18.38 9.13 24.80
C GLN A 23 -17.40 10.26 24.50
N LEU A 24 -17.43 11.31 25.32
CA LEU A 24 -16.51 12.43 25.18
C LEU A 24 -15.08 11.97 25.53
N GLU A 25 -14.15 12.22 24.63
CA GLU A 25 -12.73 11.88 24.80
C GLU A 25 -11.89 13.14 25.07
N ALA A 26 -12.15 14.23 24.35
CA ALA A 26 -11.39 15.48 24.50
C ALA A 26 -12.19 16.72 24.10
N THR A 27 -11.84 17.85 24.71
CA THR A 27 -12.35 19.19 24.34
C THR A 27 -11.17 20.09 24.00
N TYR A 28 -11.30 20.87 22.93
CA TYR A 28 -10.23 21.73 22.42
C TYR A 28 -10.66 23.19 22.45
N ASN A 29 -9.69 24.09 22.68
CA ASN A 29 -9.91 25.54 22.71
C ASN A 29 -10.44 26.11 21.38
N SER A 30 -10.27 25.38 20.27
CA SER A 30 -10.82 25.72 18.95
C SER A 30 -12.32 25.46 18.80
N GLY A 31 -13.02 25.09 19.88
CA GLY A 31 -14.45 24.77 19.90
C GLY A 31 -14.80 23.35 19.46
N TRP A 32 -13.79 22.57 19.02
CA TRP A 32 -13.97 21.15 18.70
C TRP A 32 -14.08 20.29 19.96
N LYS A 33 -15.00 19.34 19.93
CA LYS A 33 -15.11 18.25 20.90
C LYS A 33 -14.96 16.92 20.16
N LYS A 34 -14.07 16.06 20.67
CA LYS A 34 -13.83 14.71 20.13
C LYS A 34 -14.59 13.70 20.95
N TYR A 35 -15.36 12.86 20.25
CA TYR A 35 -16.09 11.74 20.80
C TYR A 35 -15.66 10.45 20.12
N VAL A 36 -15.82 9.33 20.82
CA VAL A 36 -15.79 7.99 20.25
C VAL A 36 -17.16 7.34 20.41
N LEU A 37 -17.47 6.37 19.54
CA LEU A 37 -18.66 5.55 19.73
C LEU A 37 -18.42 4.58 20.90
N LYS A 38 -19.42 4.42 21.78
CA LYS A 38 -19.35 3.46 22.89
C LYS A 38 -19.04 2.06 22.36
N GLY A 39 -17.97 1.44 22.85
CA GLY A 39 -17.52 0.12 22.41
C GLY A 39 -16.75 0.10 21.09
N CYS A 40 -16.49 1.25 20.44
CA CYS A 40 -15.68 1.34 19.22
C CYS A 40 -14.75 2.55 19.24
N THR A 41 -13.45 2.29 19.37
CA THR A 41 -12.40 3.34 19.35
C THR A 41 -11.90 3.65 17.94
N HIS A 42 -12.34 2.89 16.92
CA HIS A 42 -11.86 3.00 15.54
C HIS A 42 -12.58 4.07 14.71
N LEU A 43 -13.61 4.70 15.27
CA LEU A 43 -14.37 5.78 14.63
C LEU A 43 -14.54 6.96 15.58
N GLU A 44 -14.01 8.10 15.17
CA GLU A 44 -14.05 9.37 15.88
C GLU A 44 -15.18 10.24 15.33
N VAL A 45 -15.94 10.87 16.23
CA VAL A 45 -16.96 11.87 15.89
C VAL A 45 -16.54 13.20 16.52
N TRP A 46 -16.21 14.15 15.66
CA TRP A 46 -15.78 15.48 16.03
C TRP A 46 -16.91 16.47 15.81
N ILE A 47 -17.20 17.30 16.80
CA ILE A 47 -18.31 18.24 16.77
C ILE A 47 -17.80 19.63 17.08
N ASN A 48 -18.17 20.60 16.24
CA ASN A 48 -18.01 22.02 16.53
C ASN A 48 -19.38 22.69 16.44
N GLN A 49 -19.94 23.02 17.60
CA GLN A 49 -21.27 23.63 17.69
C GLN A 49 -21.31 25.07 17.16
N GLN A 50 -20.22 25.82 17.30
CA GLN A 50 -20.16 27.23 16.85
C GLN A 50 -20.13 27.33 15.32
N LEU A 51 -19.46 26.38 14.67
CA LEU A 51 -19.38 26.31 13.21
C LEU A 51 -20.46 25.42 12.58
N SER A 52 -21.34 24.82 13.39
CA SER A 52 -22.34 23.85 12.95
C SER A 52 -21.73 22.71 12.10
N LEU A 53 -20.56 22.21 12.52
CA LEU A 53 -19.81 21.17 11.82
C LEU A 53 -19.81 19.86 12.60
N VAL A 54 -19.95 18.76 11.87
CA VAL A 54 -19.62 17.42 12.33
C VAL A 54 -18.61 16.80 11.38
N ARG A 55 -17.54 16.26 11.93
CA ARG A 55 -16.52 15.52 11.19
C ARG A 55 -16.45 14.09 11.71
N ILE A 56 -16.53 13.12 10.81
CA ILE A 56 -16.39 11.70 11.15
C ILE A 56 -15.09 11.20 10.54
N LYS A 57 -14.28 10.54 11.35
CA LYS A 57 -12.96 10.07 10.95
C LYS A 57 -12.68 8.69 11.51
N GLY A 58 -12.25 7.75 10.67
CA GLY A 58 -11.84 6.43 11.14
C GLY A 58 -12.02 5.33 10.11
N SER A 59 -11.74 4.10 10.53
CA SER A 59 -11.89 2.91 9.68
C SER A 59 -13.30 2.35 9.77
N ILE A 60 -14.00 2.35 8.63
CA ILE A 60 -15.37 1.83 8.52
C ILE A 60 -15.44 0.30 8.67
N PRO A 61 -14.55 -0.50 8.05
CA PRO A 61 -14.50 -1.94 8.28
C PRO A 61 -14.29 -2.31 9.75
N TYR A 62 -13.32 -1.69 10.42
CA TYR A 62 -13.08 -1.98 11.84
C TYR A 62 -14.25 -1.57 12.72
N PHE A 63 -14.91 -0.45 12.42
CA PHE A 63 -16.13 -0.04 13.10
C PHE A 63 -17.26 -1.07 12.96
N PHE A 64 -17.44 -1.60 11.76
CA PHE A 64 -18.62 -2.42 11.44
C PHE A 64 -18.45 -3.90 11.79
N GLN A 65 -17.26 -4.46 11.54
CA GLN A 65 -16.99 -5.90 11.70
C GLN A 65 -15.68 -6.23 12.43
N GLY A 66 -14.93 -5.22 12.90
CA GLY A 66 -13.73 -5.42 13.72
C GLY A 66 -12.44 -5.75 12.94
N HIS A 67 -12.49 -5.84 11.61
CA HIS A 67 -11.32 -6.05 10.76
C HIS A 67 -11.52 -5.46 9.36
N ASN A 68 -10.44 -5.38 8.58
CA ASN A 68 -10.42 -4.82 7.22
C ASN A 68 -9.84 -5.80 6.18
N PHE A 69 -9.88 -7.11 6.45
CA PHE A 69 -9.34 -8.12 5.52
C PHE A 69 -10.24 -8.27 4.28
N ILE A 70 -11.55 -8.34 4.49
CA ILE A 70 -12.56 -8.40 3.43
C ILE A 70 -13.62 -7.35 3.74
N PHE A 71 -13.79 -6.39 2.85
CA PHE A 71 -14.84 -5.39 2.99
C PHE A 71 -15.29 -4.88 1.62
N CYS A 72 -16.57 -5.10 1.30
CA CYS A 72 -17.14 -4.77 0.00
C CYS A 72 -18.04 -3.53 0.05
N ASN A 73 -18.42 -2.99 -1.12
CA ASN A 73 -19.28 -1.81 -1.19
C ASN A 73 -20.65 -2.03 -0.53
N LYS A 74 -21.18 -3.27 -0.53
CA LYS A 74 -22.42 -3.60 0.19
C LYS A 74 -22.24 -3.43 1.70
N SER A 75 -21.19 -4.03 2.28
CA SER A 75 -20.84 -3.88 3.70
C SER A 75 -20.57 -2.43 4.07
N PHE A 76 -19.90 -1.67 3.20
CA PHE A 76 -19.68 -0.23 3.40
C PHE A 76 -21.00 0.55 3.44
N ASN A 77 -21.93 0.29 2.51
CA ASN A 77 -23.25 0.93 2.52
C ASN A 77 -24.05 0.61 3.79
N GLU A 78 -24.00 -0.64 4.25
CA GLU A 78 -24.66 -1.07 5.49
C GLU A 78 -24.02 -0.40 6.72
N ALA A 79 -22.69 -0.30 6.77
CA ALA A 79 -21.97 0.38 7.83
C ALA A 79 -22.32 1.87 7.92
N ILE A 80 -22.39 2.57 6.78
CA ILE A 80 -22.79 3.99 6.76
C ILE A 80 -24.27 4.15 7.14
N LYS A 81 -25.16 3.26 6.70
CA LYS A 81 -26.57 3.28 7.15
C LYS A 81 -26.69 3.09 8.66
N TYR A 82 -25.94 2.14 9.22
CA TYR A 82 -25.90 1.91 10.66
C TYR A 82 -25.37 3.13 11.42
N LEU A 83 -24.29 3.74 10.94
CA LEU A 83 -23.74 4.98 11.49
C LEU A 83 -24.75 6.14 11.45
N ASN A 84 -25.43 6.33 10.30
CA ASN A 84 -26.47 7.34 10.15
C ASN A 84 -27.59 7.15 11.17
N ASN A 85 -28.02 5.90 11.41
CA ASN A 85 -29.06 5.58 12.38
C ASN A 85 -28.63 5.87 13.81
N ILE A 86 -27.40 5.46 14.19
CA ILE A 86 -26.88 5.73 15.54
C ILE A 86 -26.80 7.22 15.82
N LEU A 87 -26.27 7.99 14.87
CA LEU A 87 -26.09 9.44 14.99
C LEU A 87 -27.36 10.23 14.68
N ASN A 88 -28.44 9.54 14.27
CA ASN A 88 -29.70 10.11 13.82
C ASN A 88 -29.54 11.22 12.77
N HIS A 89 -28.67 10.99 11.78
CA HIS A 89 -28.40 11.97 10.74
C HIS A 89 -27.88 11.35 9.44
N ASN A 90 -28.19 11.96 8.30
CA ASN A 90 -27.70 11.52 7.00
C ASN A 90 -26.36 12.18 6.66
N PHE A 91 -25.31 11.36 6.47
CA PHE A 91 -23.97 11.79 6.07
C PHE A 91 -23.62 11.56 4.60
N TRP A 92 -24.53 11.07 3.76
CA TRP A 92 -24.23 10.78 2.34
C TRP A 92 -23.81 12.00 1.52
N ASP A 93 -24.28 13.19 1.90
CA ASP A 93 -23.95 14.50 1.33
C ASP A 93 -22.74 15.19 2.00
N ALA A 94 -22.12 14.53 3.00
CA ALA A 94 -20.92 15.02 3.65
C ALA A 94 -19.76 15.09 2.66
N THR A 95 -18.92 16.12 2.79
CA THR A 95 -17.73 16.32 1.97
C THR A 95 -16.61 15.42 2.46
N VAL A 96 -15.95 14.71 1.54
CA VAL A 96 -14.81 13.84 1.83
C VAL A 96 -13.52 14.66 1.86
N ASN A 97 -12.93 14.78 3.04
CA ASN A 97 -11.64 15.43 3.26
C ASN A 97 -10.47 14.49 2.96
N ALA A 98 -10.61 13.21 3.33
CA ALA A 98 -9.64 12.16 3.04
C ALA A 98 -10.31 10.78 3.07
N PHE A 99 -9.72 9.79 2.40
CA PHE A 99 -10.12 8.40 2.52
C PHE A 99 -9.00 7.46 2.08
N GLU A 100 -9.10 6.18 2.45
CA GLU A 100 -8.19 5.12 2.02
C GLU A 100 -8.91 4.14 1.11
N TYR A 101 -8.32 3.86 -0.04
CA TYR A 101 -8.80 2.86 -0.99
C TYR A 101 -7.68 1.89 -1.32
N GLY A 102 -7.96 0.60 -1.17
CA GLY A 102 -6.96 -0.43 -1.45
C GLY A 102 -7.56 -1.78 -1.76
N ILE A 103 -6.67 -2.73 -2.02
CA ILE A 103 -6.97 -4.13 -2.26
C ILE A 103 -6.03 -5.00 -1.44
N ILE A 104 -6.53 -6.16 -1.06
CA ILE A 104 -5.74 -7.25 -0.48
C ILE A 104 -5.80 -8.39 -1.46
N PHE A 105 -4.66 -8.96 -1.80
CA PHE A 105 -4.56 -10.09 -2.70
C PHE A 105 -3.46 -11.05 -2.25
N GLU A 106 -3.61 -12.29 -2.66
CA GLU A 106 -2.63 -13.35 -2.40
C GLU A 106 -1.41 -13.17 -3.31
N VAL A 107 -0.22 -13.46 -2.79
CA VAL A 107 1.04 -13.45 -3.55
C VAL A 107 1.79 -14.78 -3.33
N PRO A 108 2.57 -15.25 -4.32
CA PRO A 108 3.26 -16.55 -4.21
C PRO A 108 4.47 -16.54 -3.26
N THR A 109 5.03 -15.36 -2.99
CA THR A 109 6.24 -15.17 -2.17
C THR A 109 5.92 -14.30 -0.95
N LYS A 110 6.78 -14.30 0.05
CA LYS A 110 6.61 -13.48 1.26
C LYS A 110 6.36 -12.00 0.90
N PRO A 111 5.37 -11.32 1.52
CA PRO A 111 5.06 -9.93 1.19
C PRO A 111 6.23 -8.97 1.38
N SER A 112 7.12 -9.27 2.33
CA SER A 112 8.35 -8.49 2.57
C SER A 112 9.25 -8.39 1.36
N GLU A 113 9.28 -9.40 0.47
CA GLU A 113 10.08 -9.36 -0.74
C GLU A 113 9.53 -8.31 -1.70
N TYR A 114 8.23 -8.36 -2.02
CA TYR A 114 7.59 -7.35 -2.85
C TYR A 114 7.79 -5.95 -2.29
N ILE A 115 7.52 -5.76 -1.00
CA ILE A 115 7.65 -4.44 -0.35
C ILE A 115 9.08 -3.91 -0.48
N GLN A 116 10.09 -4.77 -0.25
CA GLN A 116 11.50 -4.38 -0.28
C GLN A 116 12.01 -4.05 -1.70
N HIS A 117 11.44 -4.71 -2.70
CA HIS A 117 11.82 -4.56 -4.11
C HIS A 117 10.97 -3.54 -4.87
N HIS A 118 10.34 -2.58 -4.17
CA HIS A 118 9.73 -1.40 -4.81
C HIS A 118 10.42 -0.11 -4.37
N ARG A 119 10.62 0.78 -5.34
CA ARG A 119 11.10 2.15 -5.14
C ARG A 119 10.21 3.17 -5.83
N GLU A 120 10.35 4.43 -5.46
CA GLU A 120 9.74 5.55 -6.18
C GLU A 120 10.35 5.71 -7.58
N ARG A 121 9.53 6.06 -8.58
CA ARG A 121 10.06 6.58 -9.84
C ARG A 121 10.55 8.01 -9.62
N SER A 122 11.75 8.31 -10.12
CA SER A 122 12.43 9.60 -9.91
C SER A 122 11.63 10.82 -10.39
N GLN A 123 10.76 10.66 -11.39
CA GLN A 123 9.91 11.74 -11.93
C GLN A 123 8.62 11.99 -11.12
N GLU A 124 8.24 11.06 -10.23
CA GLU A 124 6.93 11.06 -9.56
C GLU A 124 6.90 11.89 -8.27
N LYS A 125 8.05 12.45 -7.85
CA LYS A 125 8.20 13.28 -6.63
C LYS A 125 7.65 12.63 -5.36
N LEU A 126 7.63 11.29 -5.35
CA LEU A 126 7.24 10.52 -4.18
C LEU A 126 8.41 10.52 -3.19
N ILE A 127 8.11 10.81 -1.92
CA ILE A 127 9.06 10.71 -0.84
C ILE A 127 8.87 9.33 -0.19
N PHE A 128 9.91 8.51 -0.27
CA PHE A 128 9.99 7.23 0.40
C PHE A 128 10.27 7.41 1.90
N GLU A 129 9.53 6.68 2.73
CA GLU A 129 9.78 6.62 4.16
C GLU A 129 9.46 5.19 4.67
N GLU A 130 10.31 4.68 5.57
CA GLU A 130 10.14 3.38 6.23
C GLU A 130 10.48 3.54 7.72
N LYS A 131 9.67 2.96 8.63
CA LYS A 131 10.06 2.92 10.04
C LYS A 131 10.95 1.70 10.28
N PRO A 132 12.09 1.85 11.00
CA PRO A 132 12.97 0.73 11.31
C PRO A 132 12.26 -0.47 11.96
N LYS A 133 11.22 -0.21 12.78
CA LYS A 133 10.44 -1.27 13.45
C LYS A 133 9.65 -2.16 12.50
N ASP A 134 9.36 -1.69 11.28
CA ASP A 134 8.53 -2.43 10.32
C ASP A 134 9.35 -3.50 9.56
N LYS A 135 10.69 -3.44 9.62
CA LYS A 135 11.62 -4.46 9.09
C LYS A 135 11.23 -4.96 7.68
N GLY A 136 10.98 -4.05 6.73
CA GLY A 136 10.59 -4.41 5.37
C GLY A 136 9.16 -4.94 5.19
N SER A 137 8.33 -5.01 6.23
CA SER A 137 6.93 -5.50 6.14
C SER A 137 5.89 -4.39 5.95
N PHE A 138 6.33 -3.14 5.92
CA PHE A 138 5.48 -1.97 5.63
C PHE A 138 6.33 -0.87 5.00
N ARG A 139 5.86 -0.28 3.90
CA ARG A 139 6.44 0.95 3.34
C ARG A 139 5.35 1.95 2.96
N TRP A 140 5.71 3.23 3.00
CA TRP A 140 4.90 4.28 2.41
C TRP A 140 5.72 5.18 1.49
N TRP A 141 5.04 5.68 0.46
CA TRP A 141 5.53 6.70 -0.45
C TRP A 141 4.50 7.82 -0.48
N LYS A 142 4.90 9.08 -0.36
CA LYS A 142 3.93 10.17 -0.30
C LYS A 142 4.29 11.35 -1.18
N ASP A 143 3.26 12.02 -1.65
CA ASP A 143 3.35 13.35 -2.23
C ASP A 143 2.40 14.31 -1.50
N LYS A 144 2.10 15.45 -2.12
CA LYS A 144 1.21 16.50 -1.58
C LYS A 144 -0.25 16.08 -1.43
N TYR A 145 -0.71 15.09 -2.20
CA TYR A 145 -2.12 14.72 -2.34
C TYR A 145 -2.42 13.31 -1.87
N VAL A 146 -1.47 12.39 -1.99
CA VAL A 146 -1.66 10.97 -1.66
C VAL A 146 -0.52 10.40 -0.82
N LYS A 147 -0.84 9.34 -0.06
CA LYS A 147 0.15 8.43 0.53
C LYS A 147 -0.14 7.03 0.02
N LEU A 148 0.82 6.47 -0.69
CA LEU A 148 0.83 5.09 -1.15
C LEU A 148 1.35 4.22 -0.03
N LYS A 149 0.73 3.06 0.18
CA LYS A 149 1.13 2.10 1.21
C LYS A 149 1.14 0.71 0.64
N MET A 150 2.19 -0.03 0.97
CA MET A 150 2.30 -1.45 0.68
C MET A 150 2.72 -2.17 1.96
N TYR A 151 1.97 -3.19 2.35
CA TYR A 151 2.24 -3.90 3.60
C TYR A 151 1.72 -5.33 3.64
N ASP A 152 2.30 -6.11 4.55
CA ASP A 152 1.90 -7.49 4.81
C ASP A 152 0.57 -7.53 5.58
N ALA A 153 -0.50 -7.90 4.87
CA ALA A 153 -1.84 -7.98 5.44
C ALA A 153 -2.00 -9.21 6.33
N GLY A 154 -1.38 -10.34 5.98
CA GLY A 154 -1.44 -11.59 6.74
C GLY A 154 -0.77 -11.44 8.10
N LYS A 155 0.43 -10.86 8.13
CA LYS A 155 1.17 -10.54 9.37
C LYS A 155 0.37 -9.61 10.28
N ASN A 156 -0.35 -8.64 9.72
CA ASN A 156 -1.22 -7.77 10.51
C ASN A 156 -2.36 -8.53 11.19
N ILE A 157 -2.99 -9.50 10.53
CA ILE A 157 -4.02 -10.35 11.16
C ILE A 157 -3.42 -11.15 12.30
N ILE A 158 -2.25 -11.77 12.07
CA ILE A 158 -1.58 -12.60 13.07
C ILE A 158 -1.26 -11.80 14.34
N HIS A 159 -0.80 -10.55 14.22
CA HIS A 159 -0.34 -9.76 15.36
C HIS A 159 -1.39 -8.83 15.98
N LYS A 160 -2.41 -8.39 15.23
CA LYS A 160 -3.37 -7.38 15.71
C LYS A 160 -4.71 -7.95 16.13
N GLN A 161 -5.07 -9.14 15.65
CA GLN A 161 -6.39 -9.73 15.88
C GLN A 161 -6.34 -10.74 17.04
N GLU A 162 -7.39 -10.75 17.85
CA GLU A 162 -7.59 -11.78 18.87
C GLU A 162 -7.93 -13.13 18.23
N LEU A 163 -7.81 -14.23 18.99
CA LEU A 163 -8.06 -15.59 18.48
C LEU A 163 -9.48 -15.75 17.91
N SER A 164 -10.49 -15.22 18.60
CA SER A 164 -11.89 -15.24 18.13
C SER A 164 -12.05 -14.55 16.77
N MET A 165 -11.44 -13.37 16.61
CA MET A 165 -11.49 -12.61 15.37
C MET A 165 -10.71 -13.27 14.23
N LYS A 166 -9.58 -13.93 14.53
CA LYS A 166 -8.86 -14.75 13.54
C LYS A 166 -9.71 -15.87 12.99
N GLU A 167 -10.51 -16.55 13.82
CA GLU A 167 -11.42 -17.60 13.34
C GLU A 167 -12.56 -17.05 12.47
N ILE A 168 -13.05 -15.84 12.75
CA ILE A 168 -14.01 -15.15 11.87
C ILE A 168 -13.36 -14.86 10.51
N ILE A 169 -12.19 -14.23 10.51
CA ILE A 169 -11.47 -13.87 9.28
C ILE A 169 -11.09 -15.10 8.45
N LYS A 170 -10.76 -16.23 9.09
CA LYS A 170 -10.53 -17.52 8.41
C LYS A 170 -11.78 -18.01 7.67
N LYS A 171 -12.94 -17.96 8.33
CA LYS A 171 -14.22 -18.36 7.70
C LYS A 171 -14.58 -17.47 6.52
N GLU A 172 -14.14 -16.23 6.53
CA GLU A 172 -14.35 -15.31 5.41
C GLU A 172 -13.34 -15.49 4.26
N GLY A 173 -12.30 -16.31 4.43
CA GLY A 173 -11.38 -16.70 3.34
C GLY A 173 -9.91 -16.42 3.59
N TRP A 174 -9.50 -15.95 4.78
CA TRP A 174 -8.09 -15.83 5.11
C TRP A 174 -7.46 -17.20 5.40
N ASN A 175 -6.40 -17.55 4.69
CA ASN A 175 -5.62 -18.75 4.96
C ASN A 175 -4.26 -18.41 5.60
N PRO A 176 -3.98 -18.78 6.87
CA PRO A 176 -2.71 -18.48 7.52
C PRO A 176 -1.48 -19.13 6.86
N SER A 177 -1.64 -20.12 5.98
CA SER A 177 -0.53 -20.72 5.23
C SER A 177 -0.16 -19.97 3.95
N LEU A 178 -0.93 -18.96 3.55
CA LEU A 178 -0.74 -18.18 2.33
C LEU A 178 -0.23 -16.78 2.68
N TYR A 179 0.28 -16.08 1.66
CA TYR A 179 0.83 -14.73 1.81
C TYR A 179 -0.11 -13.69 1.22
N TYR A 180 -0.39 -12.63 1.99
CA TYR A 180 -1.31 -11.57 1.57
C TYR A 180 -0.64 -10.21 1.63
N LEU A 181 -0.67 -9.51 0.50
CA LEU A 181 -0.18 -8.15 0.36
C LEU A 181 -1.36 -7.19 0.29
N LYS A 182 -1.26 -6.04 0.98
CA LYS A 182 -2.17 -4.92 0.79
C LYS A 182 -1.48 -3.82 -0.01
N TRP A 183 -2.13 -3.40 -1.09
CA TRP A 183 -1.82 -2.16 -1.81
C TRP A 183 -2.93 -1.13 -1.55
N GLU A 184 -2.58 0.05 -1.06
CA GLU A 184 -3.54 1.07 -0.65
C GLU A 184 -3.07 2.48 -0.96
N VAL A 185 -4.01 3.34 -1.34
CA VAL A 185 -3.82 4.77 -1.50
C VAL A 185 -4.65 5.49 -0.44
N HIS A 186 -3.98 6.28 0.40
CA HIS A 186 -4.59 7.28 1.25
C HIS A 186 -4.66 8.60 0.48
N TYR A 187 -5.85 8.98 0.03
CA TYR A 187 -6.10 10.27 -0.59
C TYR A 187 -6.27 11.33 0.49
N THR A 188 -5.24 12.14 0.74
CA THR A 188 -5.27 13.22 1.75
C THR A 188 -5.95 14.49 1.25
N LYS A 189 -6.04 14.64 -0.09
CA LYS A 189 -6.75 15.72 -0.79
C LYS A 189 -7.50 15.15 -2.00
N PRO A 190 -8.58 14.38 -1.77
CA PRO A 190 -9.21 13.57 -2.80
C PRO A 190 -9.83 14.39 -3.93
N HIS A 191 -10.37 15.58 -3.63
CA HIS A 191 -10.88 16.52 -4.63
C HIS A 191 -9.78 16.94 -5.64
N LEU A 192 -8.54 17.16 -5.19
CA LEU A 192 -7.41 17.49 -6.08
C LEU A 192 -6.87 16.25 -6.80
N ALA A 193 -6.77 15.13 -6.10
CA ALA A 193 -6.20 13.90 -6.64
C ALA A 193 -7.10 13.24 -7.71
N LEU A 194 -8.43 13.37 -7.58
CA LEU A 194 -9.39 12.58 -8.36
C LEU A 194 -10.43 13.42 -9.11
N ASN A 195 -10.73 14.65 -8.66
CA ASN A 195 -11.91 15.39 -9.13
C ASN A 195 -11.61 16.83 -9.61
N LYS A 196 -10.38 17.10 -10.05
CA LYS A 196 -9.96 18.41 -10.61
C LYS A 196 -10.32 19.59 -9.70
N GLY A 197 -10.23 19.40 -8.38
CA GLY A 197 -10.55 20.39 -7.37
C GLY A 197 -12.01 20.43 -6.90
N LYS A 198 -12.94 19.72 -7.56
CA LYS A 198 -14.34 19.67 -7.13
C LYS A 198 -14.51 18.77 -5.91
N ALA A 199 -15.32 19.21 -4.94
CA ALA A 199 -15.60 18.43 -3.75
C ALA A 199 -16.17 17.05 -4.11
N ILE A 200 -15.78 16.03 -3.34
CA ILE A 200 -16.30 14.67 -3.43
C ILE A 200 -17.21 14.46 -2.23
N LYS A 201 -18.38 13.86 -2.46
CA LYS A 201 -19.34 13.53 -1.41
C LYS A 201 -19.18 12.09 -0.96
N LEU A 202 -19.66 11.73 0.23
CA LEU A 202 -19.59 10.35 0.70
C LEU A 202 -20.34 9.40 -0.26
N ALA A 203 -21.49 9.83 -0.79
CA ALA A 203 -22.25 9.06 -1.77
C ALA A 203 -21.49 8.78 -3.07
N ASP A 204 -20.55 9.65 -3.44
CA ASP A 204 -19.71 9.42 -4.61
C ASP A 204 -18.87 8.17 -4.43
N LEU A 205 -18.33 7.90 -3.23
CA LEU A 205 -17.40 6.79 -3.01
C LEU A 205 -18.01 5.40 -3.28
N VAL A 206 -19.33 5.29 -3.27
CA VAL A 206 -20.08 4.03 -3.49
C VAL A 206 -20.78 3.98 -4.85
N ASN A 207 -20.69 5.05 -5.64
CA ASN A 207 -21.25 5.09 -6.97
C ASN A 207 -20.45 4.18 -7.93
N PRO A 208 -21.08 3.36 -8.79
CA PRO A 208 -20.38 2.50 -9.74
C PRO A 208 -19.37 3.24 -10.63
N LYS A 209 -19.70 4.45 -11.09
CA LYS A 209 -18.80 5.29 -11.89
C LYS A 209 -17.52 5.64 -11.12
N TRP A 210 -17.69 5.97 -9.84
CA TRP A 210 -16.57 6.26 -8.95
C TRP A 210 -15.79 5.01 -8.59
N THR A 211 -16.45 3.85 -8.42
CA THR A 211 -15.75 2.57 -8.21
C THR A 211 -14.77 2.29 -9.36
N LYS A 212 -15.20 2.47 -10.61
CA LYS A 212 -14.32 2.36 -11.78
C LYS A 212 -13.16 3.36 -11.72
N THR A 213 -13.46 4.63 -11.42
CA THR A 213 -12.45 5.70 -11.29
C THR A 213 -11.41 5.37 -10.22
N LEU A 214 -11.85 4.83 -9.07
CA LEU A 214 -10.97 4.45 -7.96
C LEU A 214 -10.10 3.24 -8.30
N ASN A 215 -10.64 2.25 -9.02
CA ASN A 215 -9.87 1.09 -9.50
C ASN A 215 -8.78 1.52 -10.48
N GLU A 216 -9.14 2.30 -11.50
CA GLU A 216 -8.19 2.84 -12.47
C GLU A 216 -7.12 3.68 -11.78
N ASN A 217 -7.51 4.57 -10.86
CA ASN A 217 -6.54 5.38 -10.13
C ASN A 217 -5.64 4.51 -9.24
N LEU A 218 -6.15 3.48 -8.57
CA LEU A 218 -5.34 2.59 -7.72
C LEU A 218 -4.21 1.92 -8.51
N LEU A 219 -4.48 1.50 -9.75
CA LEU A 219 -3.47 0.94 -10.65
C LEU A 219 -2.50 2.03 -11.14
N ILE A 220 -2.99 3.21 -11.53
CA ILE A 220 -2.14 4.34 -11.92
C ILE A 220 -1.18 4.73 -10.78
N GLN A 221 -1.67 4.77 -9.54
CA GLN A 221 -0.83 5.06 -8.37
C GLN A 221 0.24 3.98 -8.16
N TYR A 222 -0.07 2.71 -8.43
CA TYR A 222 0.92 1.64 -8.38
C TYR A 222 2.01 1.83 -9.42
N GLN A 223 1.64 2.21 -10.65
CA GLN A 223 2.57 2.46 -11.75
C GLN A 223 3.52 3.64 -11.52
N ARG A 224 3.32 4.43 -10.45
CA ARG A 224 4.28 5.46 -10.02
C ARG A 224 5.47 4.87 -9.25
N LEU A 225 5.39 3.60 -8.87
CA LEU A 225 6.50 2.85 -8.30
C LEU A 225 7.30 2.16 -9.40
N ASN A 226 8.55 1.87 -9.07
CA ASN A 226 9.48 1.11 -9.89
C ASN A 226 9.80 -0.19 -9.15
N PRO A 227 9.20 -1.33 -9.55
CA PRO A 227 9.69 -2.64 -9.17
C PRO A 227 11.16 -2.77 -9.56
N LEU A 228 11.99 -3.32 -8.68
CA LEU A 228 13.40 -3.52 -8.96
C LEU A 228 13.57 -4.54 -10.10
N ARG A 229 14.44 -4.24 -11.05
CA ARG A 229 14.80 -5.15 -12.14
C ARG A 229 15.46 -6.40 -11.56
N THR A 230 15.20 -7.54 -12.17
CA THR A 230 15.77 -8.83 -11.77
C THR A 230 16.51 -9.49 -12.91
N ILE A 231 17.39 -10.42 -12.55
CA ILE A 231 18.06 -11.31 -13.49
C ILE A 231 17.29 -12.63 -13.55
N GLU A 232 17.23 -13.23 -14.74
CA GLU A 232 16.62 -14.56 -14.92
C GLU A 232 17.30 -15.58 -13.99
N PRO A 233 16.53 -16.35 -13.20
CA PRO A 233 17.12 -17.30 -12.27
C PRO A 233 17.82 -18.44 -13.02
N PRO A 234 18.97 -18.92 -12.51
CA PRO A 234 19.70 -20.02 -13.15
C PRO A 234 18.91 -21.33 -13.12
N LEU A 235 18.68 -21.93 -14.30
CA LEU A 235 17.89 -23.16 -14.44
C LEU A 235 18.65 -24.45 -14.10
N LYS A 236 19.99 -24.42 -14.03
CA LYS A 236 20.83 -25.60 -13.87
C LYS A 236 21.66 -25.49 -12.60
N LYS A 237 21.70 -26.57 -11.78
CA LYS A 237 22.50 -26.65 -10.54
C LYS A 237 23.96 -26.19 -10.72
N LYS A 238 24.60 -26.52 -11.84
CA LYS A 238 25.98 -26.12 -12.14
C LYS A 238 26.19 -24.61 -12.24
N ASP A 239 25.12 -23.87 -12.51
CA ASP A 239 25.12 -22.41 -12.61
C ASP A 239 24.75 -21.75 -11.27
N ILE A 240 24.63 -22.52 -10.17
CA ILE A 240 24.36 -22.06 -8.80
C ILE A 240 25.59 -22.27 -7.90
N SER A 241 26.77 -21.87 -8.37
CA SER A 241 27.97 -21.83 -7.52
C SER A 241 27.97 -20.58 -6.64
N THR A 242 28.72 -20.58 -5.53
CA THR A 242 28.88 -19.40 -4.66
C THR A 242 29.32 -18.16 -5.45
N ALA A 243 30.23 -18.32 -6.41
CA ALA A 243 30.68 -17.22 -7.26
C ALA A 243 29.56 -16.67 -8.16
N ASN A 244 28.66 -17.53 -8.63
CA ASN A 244 27.53 -17.11 -9.44
C ASN A 244 26.49 -16.38 -8.60
N ILE A 245 26.20 -16.87 -7.38
CA ILE A 245 25.28 -16.20 -6.44
C ILE A 245 25.78 -14.79 -6.13
N LEU A 246 27.05 -14.65 -5.76
CA LEU A 246 27.65 -13.34 -5.49
C LEU A 246 27.64 -12.42 -6.72
N MET A 247 27.82 -12.97 -7.92
CA MET A 247 27.75 -12.20 -9.15
C MET A 247 26.33 -11.76 -9.48
N LEU A 248 25.32 -12.62 -9.27
CA LEU A 248 23.91 -12.30 -9.44
C LEU A 248 23.51 -11.11 -8.57
N GLU A 249 23.75 -11.20 -7.25
CA GLU A 249 23.50 -10.13 -6.28
C GLU A 249 24.20 -8.82 -6.68
N CYS A 250 25.47 -8.91 -7.08
CA CYS A 250 26.24 -7.75 -7.53
C CYS A 250 25.63 -7.12 -8.79
N VAL A 251 25.23 -7.92 -9.76
CA VAL A 251 24.67 -7.45 -11.03
C VAL A 251 23.30 -6.82 -10.80
N GLU A 252 22.42 -7.46 -10.04
CA GLU A 252 21.09 -6.91 -9.70
C GLU A 252 21.21 -5.60 -8.95
N TYR A 253 22.13 -5.50 -7.99
CA TYR A 253 22.41 -4.24 -7.29
C TYR A 253 22.75 -3.10 -8.26
N TYR A 254 23.66 -3.33 -9.22
CA TYR A 254 24.10 -2.29 -10.14
C TYR A 254 23.09 -1.98 -11.25
N ILE A 255 22.35 -2.97 -11.76
CA ILE A 255 21.28 -2.73 -12.74
C ILE A 255 20.21 -1.81 -12.13
N ASN A 256 19.88 -2.02 -10.86
CA ASN A 256 18.95 -1.16 -10.13
C ASN A 256 19.50 0.23 -9.78
N GLN A 257 20.79 0.49 -10.08
CA GLN A 257 21.38 1.83 -10.10
C GLN A 257 21.55 2.42 -11.51
N GLY A 258 20.97 1.77 -12.53
CA GLY A 258 20.99 2.25 -13.91
C GLY A 258 22.21 1.84 -14.73
N TYR A 259 23.05 0.92 -14.23
CA TYR A 259 24.17 0.40 -15.01
C TYR A 259 23.69 -0.74 -15.93
N SER A 260 24.15 -0.74 -17.17
CA SER A 260 24.04 -1.91 -18.04
C SER A 260 24.99 -3.04 -17.59
N ILE A 261 24.64 -4.29 -17.91
CA ILE A 261 25.51 -5.47 -17.68
C ILE A 261 26.92 -5.26 -18.26
N LYS A 262 27.02 -4.59 -19.42
CA LYS A 262 28.31 -4.25 -20.06
C LYS A 262 29.15 -3.28 -19.22
N GLU A 263 28.51 -2.26 -18.64
CA GLU A 263 29.19 -1.31 -17.75
C GLU A 263 29.62 -1.95 -16.45
N ILE A 264 28.79 -2.84 -15.88
CA ILE A 264 29.13 -3.62 -14.68
C ILE A 264 30.38 -4.47 -14.94
N LYS A 265 30.41 -5.20 -16.06
CA LYS A 265 31.60 -5.96 -16.49
C LYS A 265 32.84 -5.08 -16.59
N LYS A 266 32.73 -3.90 -17.22
CA LYS A 266 33.85 -2.94 -17.35
C LYS A 266 34.31 -2.41 -16.00
N LYS A 267 33.38 -2.13 -15.08
CA LYS A 267 33.65 -1.67 -13.71
C LYS A 267 34.44 -2.72 -12.92
N LEU A 268 34.02 -3.98 -12.98
CA LEU A 268 34.72 -5.09 -12.32
C LEU A 268 36.10 -5.33 -12.92
N TYR A 269 36.26 -5.22 -14.23
CA TYR A 269 37.57 -5.33 -14.88
C TYR A 269 38.53 -4.23 -14.41
N LYS A 270 38.05 -2.98 -14.38
CA LYS A 270 38.82 -1.86 -13.86
C LYS A 270 39.23 -2.08 -12.40
N ARG A 271 38.36 -2.66 -11.57
CA ARG A 271 38.69 -3.01 -10.18
C ARG A 271 39.81 -4.05 -10.09
N ILE A 272 39.78 -5.09 -10.94
CA ILE A 272 40.88 -6.07 -11.00
C ILE A 272 42.22 -5.39 -11.32
N ASP A 273 42.20 -4.45 -12.27
CA ASP A 273 43.41 -3.76 -12.72
C ASP A 273 44.06 -2.88 -11.64
N THR A 274 43.33 -2.53 -10.57
CA THR A 274 43.87 -1.77 -9.43
C THR A 274 44.73 -2.61 -8.47
N TYR A 275 44.70 -3.93 -8.54
CA TYR A 275 45.47 -4.78 -7.63
C TYR A 275 46.89 -5.01 -8.16
N THR A 276 47.87 -4.48 -7.43
CA THR A 276 49.31 -4.57 -7.76
C THR A 276 49.94 -5.92 -7.43
N VAL A 277 49.35 -6.69 -6.50
CA VAL A 277 49.81 -8.04 -6.11
C VAL A 277 49.55 -9.10 -7.19
N LEU A 278 48.68 -8.82 -8.16
CA LEU A 278 48.31 -9.76 -9.21
C LEU A 278 49.21 -9.61 -10.43
N SER A 279 49.71 -10.73 -10.95
CA SER A 279 50.37 -10.76 -12.26
C SER A 279 49.37 -10.50 -13.40
N GLU A 280 49.87 -10.17 -14.59
CA GLU A 280 49.00 -10.00 -15.77
C GLU A 280 48.25 -11.29 -16.14
N SER A 281 48.87 -12.46 -15.94
CA SER A 281 48.19 -13.75 -16.10
C SER A 281 47.03 -13.92 -15.11
N ASP A 282 47.23 -13.52 -13.86
CA ASP A 282 46.18 -13.60 -12.82
C ASP A 282 45.02 -12.68 -13.15
N LYS A 283 45.30 -11.41 -13.52
CA LYS A 283 44.29 -10.44 -13.93
C LYS A 283 43.47 -10.98 -15.11
N LYS A 284 44.15 -11.54 -16.13
CA LYS A 284 43.49 -12.15 -17.29
C LYS A 284 42.64 -13.36 -16.92
N ALA A 285 43.08 -14.20 -15.97
CA ALA A 285 42.29 -15.33 -15.48
C ALA A 285 41.02 -14.87 -14.76
N ARG A 286 41.10 -13.87 -13.86
CA ARG A 286 39.92 -13.32 -13.16
C ARG A 286 38.94 -12.63 -14.10
N LYS A 287 39.42 -11.84 -15.07
CA LYS A 287 38.57 -11.24 -16.11
C LYS A 287 37.84 -12.29 -16.94
N ARG A 288 38.49 -13.42 -17.27
CA ARG A 288 37.87 -14.56 -17.96
C ARG A 288 36.76 -15.21 -17.12
N GLN A 289 36.99 -15.43 -15.83
CA GLN A 289 35.96 -15.96 -14.92
C GLN A 289 34.74 -15.05 -14.87
N ILE A 290 34.93 -13.74 -14.65
CA ILE A 290 33.83 -12.77 -14.67
C ILE A 290 33.08 -12.79 -15.99
N SER A 291 33.79 -12.83 -17.12
CA SER A 291 33.15 -12.90 -18.44
C SER A 291 32.28 -14.13 -18.60
N SER A 292 32.77 -15.29 -18.15
CA SER A 292 32.06 -16.58 -18.26
C SER A 292 30.78 -16.61 -17.43
N ILE A 293 30.78 -15.96 -16.26
CA ILE A 293 29.58 -15.85 -15.42
C ILE A 293 28.61 -14.84 -16.02
N ILE A 294 29.06 -13.61 -16.28
CA ILE A 294 28.20 -12.51 -16.75
C ILE A 294 27.56 -12.82 -18.11
N SER A 295 28.25 -13.53 -19.02
CA SER A 295 27.69 -13.87 -20.34
C SER A 295 26.48 -14.79 -20.29
N LYS A 296 26.17 -15.38 -19.13
CA LYS A 296 25.01 -16.24 -18.92
C LYS A 296 23.84 -15.53 -18.23
N LEU A 297 24.03 -14.26 -17.84
CA LEU A 297 23.03 -13.50 -17.12
C LEU A 297 22.22 -12.68 -18.12
N ASN A 298 20.89 -12.80 -18.04
CA ASN A 298 19.95 -11.99 -18.79
C ASN A 298 19.06 -11.22 -17.81
N GLU A 299 18.80 -9.95 -18.10
CA GLU A 299 17.78 -9.19 -17.39
C GLU A 299 16.41 -9.74 -17.79
N SER A 300 15.55 -9.98 -16.80
CA SER A 300 14.17 -10.39 -17.04
C SER A 300 13.41 -9.25 -17.73
N GLU A 301 12.60 -9.58 -18.75
CA GLU A 301 11.77 -8.57 -19.44
C GLU A 301 10.78 -7.89 -18.48
N ILE A 302 10.23 -8.68 -17.56
CA ILE A 302 9.33 -8.23 -16.50
C ILE A 302 9.95 -8.62 -15.17
N SER A 303 10.04 -7.64 -14.26
CA SER A 303 10.46 -7.89 -12.87
C SER A 303 9.49 -8.85 -12.20
N GLU A 304 9.99 -9.89 -11.54
CA GLU A 304 9.17 -10.82 -10.74
C GLU A 304 8.42 -10.11 -9.58
N TRP A 305 8.93 -8.93 -9.18
CA TRP A 305 8.31 -8.09 -8.18
C TRP A 305 7.19 -7.20 -8.72
N ASP A 306 6.97 -7.15 -10.04
CA ASP A 306 5.90 -6.34 -10.63
C ASP A 306 4.53 -6.95 -10.35
N LEU A 307 3.67 -6.17 -9.71
CA LEU A 307 2.31 -6.54 -9.29
C LEU A 307 1.25 -5.98 -10.24
N SER A 308 1.63 -5.32 -11.34
CA SER A 308 0.69 -4.62 -12.24
C SER A 308 -0.44 -5.54 -12.72
N GLU A 309 -0.08 -6.73 -13.22
CA GLU A 309 -1.06 -7.71 -13.71
C GLU A 309 -1.93 -8.24 -12.58
N LEU A 310 -1.34 -8.60 -11.44
CA LEU A 310 -2.07 -9.12 -10.29
C LEU A 310 -3.05 -8.09 -9.73
N ILE A 311 -2.64 -6.83 -9.62
CA ILE A 311 -3.49 -5.69 -9.22
C ILE A 311 -4.62 -5.49 -10.23
N SER A 312 -4.31 -5.50 -11.53
CA SER A 312 -5.31 -5.35 -12.60
C SER A 312 -6.36 -6.47 -12.55
N ASN A 313 -5.94 -7.72 -12.42
CA ASN A 313 -6.82 -8.88 -12.32
C ASN A 313 -7.71 -8.80 -11.06
N ASN A 314 -7.14 -8.37 -9.93
CA ASN A 314 -7.89 -8.17 -8.69
C ASN A 314 -8.90 -7.00 -8.74
N LEU A 315 -8.67 -6.01 -9.60
CA LEU A 315 -9.54 -4.83 -9.72
C LEU A 315 -10.63 -4.95 -10.77
N PHE A 316 -10.34 -5.60 -11.90
CA PHE A 316 -11.20 -5.56 -13.09
C PHE A 316 -11.76 -6.94 -13.47
N HIS A 317 -11.10 -8.02 -13.05
CA HIS A 317 -11.48 -9.39 -13.43
C HIS A 317 -11.97 -10.21 -12.23
N SER A 318 -11.87 -9.66 -11.02
CA SER A 318 -12.34 -10.31 -9.80
C SER A 318 -13.79 -9.95 -9.49
N ARG A 319 -14.69 -10.81 -9.95
CA ARG A 319 -16.05 -11.18 -9.48
C ARG A 319 -17.05 -11.31 -10.64
N THR A 320 -17.08 -12.50 -11.24
CA THR A 320 -18.32 -13.31 -11.22
C THR A 320 -18.36 -14.10 -9.93
#